data_AF-A0A9E1YQG2-F1
#
_entry.id   AF-A0A9E1YQG2-F1
#
_cell.length_a   1.000
_cell.length_b   1.000
_cell.length_c   1.000
_cell.angle_alpha   90.00
_cell.angle_beta   90.00
_cell.angle_gamma   90.00
#
_symmetry.space_group_name_H-M   'P 1'
#
loop_
_entity.id
_entity.type
_entity.pdbx_description
1 polymer ?
#
loop_
_entity_poly.entity_id
_entity_poly.type
_entity_poly.pdbx_seq_one_letter_code
_entity_poly.pdbx_strand_id
1 'polypeptide(L)'
;MTDLLHYSGQAIERAGEKRRDDGWISGQLGSAAARIVPIWQGKSLLAGDGAAYLAASEAWHLLEGAPSEPIFLGIDELGPLFALDLSHLSEVSAANL
;
A
#
# COMPACT_ATOMS: atom_id res chain seq x y z
N MET A 1 -1.02 27.18 -2.92
CA MET A 1 -2.37 26.61 -2.72
C MET A 1 -2.38 25.28 -3.40
N THR A 2 -2.36 24.20 -2.64
CA THR A 2 -2.47 22.84 -3.19
C THR A 2 -3.94 22.59 -3.42
N ASP A 3 -4.31 22.38 -4.68
CA ASP A 3 -5.69 22.16 -5.12
C ASP A 3 -6.12 20.77 -4.61
N LEU A 4 -6.82 20.72 -3.46
CA LEU A 4 -7.36 19.47 -2.93
C LEU A 4 -8.57 19.08 -3.77
N LEU A 5 -8.42 18.06 -4.61
CA LEU A 5 -9.53 17.49 -5.37
C LEU A 5 -10.54 16.81 -4.41
N HIS A 6 -11.78 17.30 -4.43
CA HIS A 6 -12.87 16.96 -3.52
C HIS A 6 -13.44 15.51 -3.66
N TYR A 7 -12.73 14.61 -4.35
CA TYR A 7 -13.09 13.19 -4.47
C TYR A 7 -12.13 12.26 -3.70
N SER A 8 -11.06 12.78 -3.10
CA SER A 8 -10.14 11.98 -2.28
C SER A 8 -10.45 12.16 -0.80
N GLY A 9 -10.88 11.09 -0.13
CA GLY A 9 -10.51 10.93 1.27
C GLY A 9 -8.98 11.01 1.38
N GLN A 10 -8.46 11.61 2.46
CA GLN A 10 -7.05 11.90 2.79
C GLN A 10 -6.14 12.32 1.62
N ALA A 11 -5.56 13.52 1.70
CA ALA A 11 -4.65 14.01 0.65
C ALA A 11 -3.42 13.09 0.52
N ILE A 12 -3.25 12.48 -0.65
CA ILE A 12 -2.08 11.68 -1.01
C ILE A 12 -1.31 12.40 -2.13
N GLU A 13 -0.03 12.69 -1.89
CA GLU A 13 0.93 13.16 -2.88
C GLU A 13 1.28 12.00 -3.82
N ARG A 14 0.86 12.08 -5.08
CA ARG A 14 1.00 10.96 -6.04
C ARG A 14 2.42 10.80 -6.59
N ALA A 15 3.28 11.82 -6.51
CA ALA A 15 4.66 11.83 -7.00
C ALA A 15 4.84 11.14 -8.38
N GLY A 16 4.03 11.56 -9.35
CA GLY A 16 3.89 10.85 -10.64
C GLY A 16 5.19 10.78 -11.44
N GLU A 17 6.02 11.81 -11.35
CA GLU A 17 7.33 11.93 -11.97
C GLU A 17 8.37 10.96 -11.40
N LYS A 18 8.17 10.44 -10.18
CA LYS A 18 9.07 9.49 -9.51
C LYS A 18 8.70 8.03 -9.70
N ARG A 19 7.54 7.73 -10.30
CA ARG A 19 7.05 6.34 -10.46
C ARG A 19 7.90 5.44 -11.37
N ARG A 20 8.85 6.01 -12.12
CA ARG A 20 9.80 5.26 -12.96
C ARG A 20 11.22 5.21 -12.36
N ASP A 21 11.39 5.78 -11.18
CA ASP A 21 12.67 5.79 -10.47
C ASP A 21 12.67 4.64 -9.47
N ASP A 22 13.14 3.47 -9.93
CA ASP A 22 13.11 2.22 -9.14
C ASP A 22 13.89 2.35 -7.82
N GLY A 23 14.97 3.15 -7.82
CA GLY A 23 15.75 3.43 -6.62
C GLY A 23 14.97 4.28 -5.63
N TRP A 24 14.26 5.31 -6.11
CA TRP A 24 13.37 6.11 -5.27
C TRP A 24 12.21 5.27 -4.70
N ILE A 25 11.56 4.44 -5.53
CA ILE A 25 10.47 3.56 -5.10
C ILE A 25 10.96 2.56 -4.04
N SER A 26 12.10 1.92 -4.27
CA SER A 26 12.71 1.00 -3.30
C SER A 26 13.04 1.71 -1.99
N GLY A 27 13.54 2.96 -2.06
CA GLY A 27 13.79 3.79 -0.89
C GLY A 27 12.52 4.15 -0.11
N GLN A 28 11.42 4.43 -0.81
CA GLN A 28 10.12 4.65 -0.16
C GLN A 28 9.61 3.38 0.51
N LEU A 29 9.74 2.24 -0.17
CA LEU A 29 9.28 0.94 0.33
C LEU A 29 10.09 0.47 1.56
N GLY A 30 11.38 0.81 1.61
CA GLY A 30 12.27 0.55 2.75
C GLY A 30 12.12 1.52 3.93
N SER A 31 11.25 2.52 3.84
CA SER A 31 10.99 3.45 4.94
C SER A 31 10.32 2.73 6.12
N ALA A 32 10.74 3.04 7.35
CA ALA A 32 10.06 2.54 8.55
C ALA A 32 8.60 3.00 8.67
N ALA A 33 8.23 4.08 7.95
CA ALA A 33 6.87 4.60 7.90
C ALA A 33 6.07 4.07 6.70
N ALA A 34 6.65 3.20 5.88
CA ALA A 34 5.97 2.62 4.73
C ALA A 34 4.83 1.70 5.19
N ARG A 35 3.65 1.93 4.62
CA ARG A 35 2.43 1.16 4.91
C ARG A 35 1.93 0.48 3.65
N ILE A 36 1.35 -0.69 3.83
CA ILE A 36 0.79 -1.54 2.77
C ILE A 36 -0.72 -1.61 2.96
N VAL A 37 -1.47 -1.32 1.89
CA VAL A 37 -2.89 -1.64 1.75
C VAL A 37 -2.99 -3.05 1.17
N PRO A 38 -3.42 -4.05 1.94
CA PRO A 38 -3.62 -5.40 1.42
C PRO A 38 -4.87 -5.45 0.53
N ILE A 39 -4.71 -5.96 -0.67
CA ILE A 39 -5.78 -6.16 -1.65
C ILE A 39 -5.97 -7.66 -1.86
N TRP A 40 -7.15 -8.19 -1.56
CA TRP A 40 -7.49 -9.60 -1.80
C TRP A 40 -8.58 -9.70 -2.86
N GLN A 41 -8.27 -10.31 -4.01
CA GLN A 41 -9.19 -10.47 -5.15
C GLN A 41 -9.85 -9.15 -5.57
N GLY A 42 -9.06 -8.08 -5.62
CA GLY A 42 -9.52 -6.73 -5.98
C GLY A 42 -10.29 -5.99 -4.88
N LYS A 43 -10.34 -6.52 -3.65
CA LYS A 43 -11.00 -5.89 -2.50
C LYS A 43 -9.96 -5.42 -1.49
N SER A 44 -10.04 -4.16 -1.06
CA SER A 44 -9.28 -3.68 0.09
C SER A 44 -9.80 -4.37 1.36
N LEU A 45 -8.90 -4.90 2.17
CA LEU A 45 -9.27 -5.42 3.48
C LEU A 45 -9.56 -4.27 4.44
N LEU A 46 -10.44 -4.53 5.41
CA LEU A 46 -10.87 -3.56 6.41
C LEU A 46 -10.44 -4.02 7.80
N ALA A 47 -10.03 -3.07 8.63
CA ALA A 47 -9.78 -3.25 10.05
C ALA A 47 -10.72 -2.32 10.83
N GLY A 48 -11.74 -2.89 11.48
CA GLY A 48 -12.82 -2.11 12.09
C GLY A 48 -13.60 -1.30 11.05
N ASP A 49 -13.76 0.00 11.29
CA ASP A 49 -14.50 0.91 10.39
C ASP A 49 -13.64 1.52 9.26
N GLY A 50 -12.37 1.10 9.13
CA GLY A 50 -11.41 1.68 8.19
C GLY A 50 -10.66 0.64 7.35
N ALA A 51 -9.84 1.13 6.41
CA ALA A 51 -8.94 0.28 5.64
C ALA A 51 -7.89 -0.38 6.56
N ALA A 52 -7.58 -1.64 6.29
CA ALA A 52 -6.45 -2.31 6.92
C ALA A 52 -5.14 -1.75 6.36
N TYR A 53 -4.13 -1.67 7.23
CA TYR A 53 -2.76 -1.32 6.85
C TYR A 53 -1.79 -2.26 7.55
N LEU A 54 -0.79 -2.74 6.81
CA LEU A 54 0.34 -3.47 7.36
C LEU A 54 1.57 -2.58 7.34
N ALA A 55 2.44 -2.70 8.34
CA ALA A 55 3.78 -2.13 8.23
C ALA A 55 4.53 -2.87 7.10
N ALA A 56 5.20 -2.13 6.21
CA ALA A 56 5.91 -2.76 5.09
C ALA A 56 6.94 -3.79 5.59
N SER A 57 7.62 -3.49 6.71
CA SER A 57 8.56 -4.40 7.37
C SER A 57 7.96 -5.74 7.82
N GLU A 58 6.67 -5.78 8.12
CA GLU A 58 5.95 -6.97 8.56
C GLU A 58 5.36 -7.74 7.37
N ALA A 59 5.13 -7.07 6.24
CA ALA A 59 4.48 -7.65 5.06
C ALA A 59 5.43 -8.44 4.14
N TRP A 60 6.75 -8.43 4.36
CA TRP A 60 7.70 -9.10 3.45
C TRP A 60 7.47 -10.60 3.27
N HIS A 61 7.04 -11.29 4.32
CA HIS A 61 6.73 -12.71 4.23
C HIS A 61 5.51 -13.01 3.33
N LEU A 62 4.66 -12.00 3.08
CA LEU A 62 3.48 -12.12 2.21
C LEU A 62 3.81 -11.91 0.73
N LEU A 63 5.06 -11.53 0.40
CA LEU A 63 5.50 -11.42 -0.99
C LEU A 63 5.72 -12.79 -1.64
N GLU A 64 5.97 -13.82 -0.84
CA GLU A 64 6.16 -15.17 -1.36
C GLU A 64 4.85 -15.69 -1.98
N GLY A 65 4.82 -15.80 -3.31
CA GLY A 65 3.63 -16.20 -4.06
C GLY A 65 2.69 -15.05 -4.44
N ALA A 66 3.01 -13.80 -4.08
CA ALA A 66 2.28 -12.63 -4.55
C ALA A 66 2.37 -12.51 -6.09
N PRO A 67 1.28 -12.15 -6.77
CA PRO A 67 1.26 -12.02 -8.23
C PRO A 67 2.00 -10.78 -8.74
N SER A 68 2.26 -9.80 -7.86
CA SER A 68 3.02 -8.59 -8.19
C SER A 68 3.77 -8.05 -6.98
N GLU A 69 4.79 -7.26 -7.26
CA GLU A 69 5.46 -6.43 -6.25
C GLU A 69 4.51 -5.34 -5.69
N PRO A 70 4.82 -4.77 -4.51
CA PRO A 70 4.07 -3.66 -3.95
C PRO A 70 4.01 -2.46 -4.91
N ILE A 71 2.81 -1.95 -5.17
CA ILE A 71 2.55 -0.83 -6.07
C ILE A 71 2.49 0.47 -5.27
N PHE A 72 3.35 1.44 -5.58
CA PHE A 72 3.35 2.75 -4.94
C PHE A 72 2.10 3.57 -5.26
N LEU A 73 1.33 3.93 -4.24
CA LEU A 73 0.11 4.74 -4.35
C LEU A 73 0.41 6.22 -4.21
N GLY A 74 1.31 6.58 -3.30
CA GLY A 74 1.69 7.94 -2.99
C GLY A 74 2.24 8.09 -1.58
N ILE A 75 2.34 9.31 -1.09
CA ILE A 75 2.76 9.65 0.27
C ILE A 75 1.65 10.50 0.91
N ASP A 76 1.26 10.17 2.13
CA ASP A 76 0.40 11.02 2.96
C ASP A 76 1.15 11.50 4.22
N GLU A 77 0.41 12.08 5.17
CA GLU A 77 0.96 12.59 6.43
C GLU A 77 1.65 11.52 7.29
N LEU A 78 1.30 10.24 7.11
CA LEU A 78 1.89 9.13 7.86
C LEU A 78 3.05 8.48 7.11
N GLY A 79 3.22 8.75 5.82
CA GLY A 79 4.35 8.29 5.02
C GLY A 79 3.95 7.59 3.72
N PRO A 80 4.88 6.82 3.12
CA PRO A 80 4.67 6.16 1.85
C PRO A 80 3.60 5.08 1.96
N LEU A 81 2.72 5.02 0.97
CA LEU A 81 1.65 4.06 0.89
C LEU A 81 1.80 3.21 -0.38
N PHE A 82 1.69 1.91 -0.19
CA PHE A 82 1.78 0.90 -1.24
C PHE A 82 0.55 0.00 -1.21
N ALA A 83 0.16 -0.58 -2.34
CA ALA A 83 -0.79 -1.68 -2.41
C ALA A 83 -0.05 -3.00 -2.64
N LEU A 84 -0.51 -4.07 -1.99
CA LEU A 84 0.01 -5.42 -2.24
C LEU A 84 -1.15 -6.35 -2.58
N ASP A 85 -1.04 -7.01 -3.73
CA ASP A 85 -1.99 -8.03 -4.14
C ASP A 85 -1.70 -9.35 -3.39
N LEU A 86 -2.66 -9.77 -2.58
CA LEU A 86 -2.63 -10.96 -1.76
C LEU A 86 -3.63 -12.02 -2.24
N SER A 87 -4.06 -11.95 -3.51
CA SER A 87 -5.03 -12.88 -4.10
C SER A 87 -4.58 -14.34 -4.10
N HIS A 88 -3.28 -14.60 -3.85
CA HIS A 88 -2.74 -15.95 -3.67
C HIS A 88 -3.11 -16.58 -2.31
N LEU A 89 -3.49 -15.76 -1.33
CA LEU A 89 -3.92 -16.23 -0.01
C LEU A 89 -5.32 -16.84 -0.06
N SER A 90 -5.53 -17.86 0.78
CA SER A 90 -6.88 -18.33 1.08
C SER A 90 -7.69 -17.23 1.76
N GLU A 91 -9.02 -17.29 1.65
CA GLU A 91 -9.91 -16.33 2.33
C GLU A 91 -9.66 -16.31 3.85
N VAL A 92 -9.46 -17.48 4.47
CA VAL A 92 -9.16 -17.58 5.91
C VAL A 92 -7.84 -16.89 6.23
N SER A 93 -6.81 -17.07 5.40
CA SER A 93 -5.52 -16.39 5.60
C SER A 93 -5.66 -14.88 5.45
N ALA A 94 -6.38 -14.42 4.42
CA ALA A 94 -6.60 -13.00 4.17
C ALA A 94 -7.45 -12.33 5.27
N ALA A 95 -8.45 -13.02 5.82
CA ALA A 95 -9.30 -12.50 6.88
C ALA A 95 -8.60 -12.37 8.26
N ASN A 96 -7.41 -12.95 8.41
CA ASN A 96 -6.60 -12.89 9.62
C ASN A 96 -5.40 -11.92 9.51
N LEU A 97 -5.33 -11.16 8.41
CA LEU A 97 -4.41 -10.02 8.26
C LEU A 97 -4.96 -8.78 8.97
#